data_AF-A0AAN8K1Q6-F1
#
_entry.id   AF-A0AAN8K1Q6-F1
#
_cell.length_a   1.000
_cell.length_b   1.000
_cell.length_c   1.000
_cell.angle_alpha   90.00
_cell.angle_beta   90.00
_cell.angle_gamma   90.00
#
_symmetry.space_group_name_H-M   'P 1'
#
loop_
_entity.id
_entity.type
_entity.pdbx_description
1 polymer ?
#
loop_
_entity_poly.entity_id
_entity_poly.type
_entity_poly.pdbx_seq_one_letter_code
_entity_poly.pdbx_strand_id
1 'polypeptide(L)'
;MDCKGIETVRRDNSPLVANLINTCLQFILIDRDPDGAVAHAKETISDLLCNRVDISQLVITKELTKTDDEYSAKQAHVELANRMKKRDAGSAPQLGDRVPYVIIAAPKKTAAYLKSEDPIYVLENNIPIDTQYYLENQLTKPLLRIFEPILGEKKAESVLLHGDHTRTKTVLTSKLGGLAGFTKKRNICLGCKTPVEKESKRIYFHSGRLYTVALVPFNIPLSDG
;
A
#
# COMPACT_ATOMS: atom_id res chain seq x y z
N MET A 1 9.73 -22.35 -15.44
CA MET A 1 9.19 -22.82 -14.16
C MET A 1 7.73 -23.19 -14.35
N ASP A 2 7.32 -24.39 -13.96
CA ASP A 2 5.90 -24.76 -13.90
C ASP A 2 5.34 -24.32 -12.53
N CYS A 3 4.40 -23.38 -12.52
CA CYS A 3 3.81 -22.82 -11.30
C CYS A 3 2.33 -23.20 -11.24
N LYS A 4 2.00 -24.35 -10.63
CA LYS A 4 0.62 -24.82 -10.50
C LYS A 4 0.05 -24.45 -9.13
N GLY A 5 -1.09 -23.77 -9.13
CA GLY A 5 -1.86 -23.48 -7.91
C GLY A 5 -1.25 -22.44 -6.95
N ILE A 6 -0.13 -21.80 -7.32
CA ILE A 6 0.50 -20.74 -6.54
C ILE A 6 -0.07 -19.36 -6.91
N GLU A 7 0.15 -18.35 -6.06
CA GLU A 7 -0.42 -17.01 -6.21
C GLU A 7 -0.10 -16.31 -7.53
N THR A 8 0.91 -16.77 -8.26
CA THR A 8 1.34 -16.21 -9.55
C THR A 8 0.38 -16.51 -10.70
N VAL A 9 -0.43 -17.57 -10.58
CA VAL A 9 -1.45 -17.94 -11.60
C VAL A 9 -2.87 -17.54 -11.19
N ARG A 10 -3.01 -16.95 -10.01
CA ARG A 10 -4.29 -16.54 -9.42
C ARG A 10 -4.62 -15.09 -9.77
N ARG A 11 -5.76 -14.88 -10.44
CA ARG A 11 -6.21 -13.56 -10.94
C ARG A 11 -6.82 -12.66 -9.85
N ASP A 12 -7.00 -13.19 -8.65
CA ASP A 12 -7.61 -12.51 -7.51
C ASP A 12 -6.59 -11.79 -6.60
N ASN A 13 -5.29 -11.93 -6.90
CA ASN A 13 -4.21 -11.20 -6.22
C ASN A 13 -3.80 -9.97 -7.01
N SER A 14 -3.17 -9.00 -6.34
CA SER A 14 -2.60 -7.85 -7.03
C SER A 14 -1.38 -8.26 -7.87
N PRO A 15 -1.10 -7.57 -9.00
CA PRO A 15 0.08 -7.86 -9.83
C PRO A 15 1.40 -7.82 -9.06
N LEU A 16 1.49 -6.96 -8.02
CA LEU A 16 2.65 -6.89 -7.12
C LEU A 16 3.02 -8.27 -6.54
N VAL A 17 2.03 -9.03 -6.08
CA VAL A 17 2.25 -10.35 -5.46
C VAL A 17 2.81 -11.32 -6.49
N ALA A 18 2.18 -11.39 -7.66
CA ALA A 18 2.60 -12.31 -8.72
C ALA A 18 4.03 -11.99 -9.19
N ASN A 19 4.35 -10.71 -9.40
CA ASN A 19 5.67 -10.27 -9.82
C ASN A 19 6.73 -10.56 -8.76
N LEU A 20 6.47 -10.23 -7.49
CA LEU A 20 7.39 -10.50 -6.39
C LEU A 20 7.69 -12.00 -6.28
N ILE A 21 6.65 -12.83 -6.27
CA ILE A 21 6.82 -14.28 -6.12
C ILE A 21 7.58 -14.88 -7.31
N ASN A 22 7.27 -14.47 -8.54
CA ASN A 22 8.00 -14.94 -9.72
C ASN A 22 9.50 -14.60 -9.63
N THR A 23 9.83 -13.37 -9.23
CA THR A 23 11.23 -12.94 -9.10
C THR A 23 11.94 -13.66 -7.95
N CYS A 24 11.29 -13.84 -6.79
CA CYS A 24 11.86 -14.61 -5.70
C CYS A 24 12.12 -16.07 -6.09
N LEU A 25 11.18 -16.71 -6.79
CA LEU A 25 11.37 -18.08 -7.30
C LEU A 25 12.49 -18.16 -8.34
N GLN A 26 12.64 -17.14 -9.18
CA GLN A 26 13.75 -17.04 -10.12
C GLN A 26 15.10 -17.04 -9.41
N PHE A 27 15.28 -16.18 -8.40
CA PHE A 27 16.49 -16.14 -7.59
C PHE A 27 16.78 -17.48 -6.90
N ILE A 28 15.77 -18.11 -6.32
CA ILE A 28 15.93 -19.35 -5.55
C ILE A 28 16.23 -20.54 -6.47
N LEU A 29 15.48 -20.70 -7.56
CA LEU A 29 15.48 -21.93 -8.36
C LEU A 29 16.47 -21.89 -9.53
N ILE A 30 16.70 -20.71 -10.11
CA ILE A 30 17.61 -20.55 -11.25
C ILE A 30 18.97 -20.07 -10.77
N ASP A 31 19.00 -18.94 -10.06
CA ASP A 31 20.25 -18.30 -9.66
C ASP A 31 20.85 -18.95 -8.41
N ARG A 32 20.07 -19.79 -7.72
CA ARG A 32 20.43 -20.47 -6.45
C ARG A 32 20.88 -19.50 -5.37
N ASP A 33 20.30 -18.31 -5.35
CA ASP A 33 20.62 -17.22 -4.44
C ASP A 33 19.41 -16.89 -3.53
N PRO A 34 19.25 -17.61 -2.40
CA PRO A 34 18.17 -17.33 -1.46
C PRO A 34 18.34 -15.98 -0.75
N ASP A 35 19.58 -15.48 -0.59
CA ASP A 35 19.84 -14.20 0.06
C ASP A 35 19.45 -13.03 -0.85
N GLY A 36 19.72 -13.14 -2.16
CA GLY A 36 19.21 -12.21 -3.18
C GLY A 36 17.69 -12.16 -3.23
N ALA A 37 17.03 -13.32 -3.12
CA ALA A 37 15.57 -13.38 -3.04
C ALA A 37 15.01 -12.65 -1.80
N VAL A 38 15.67 -12.81 -0.63
CA VAL A 38 15.31 -12.10 0.60
C VAL A 38 15.53 -10.60 0.46
N ALA A 39 16.64 -10.17 -0.13
CA ALA A 39 16.95 -8.75 -0.36
C ALA A 39 15.87 -8.10 -1.24
N HIS A 40 15.50 -8.75 -2.34
CA HIS A 40 14.45 -8.27 -3.25
C HIS A 40 13.08 -8.17 -2.55
N ALA A 41 12.72 -9.16 -1.73
CA ALA A 41 11.48 -9.11 -0.95
C ALA A 41 11.46 -7.94 0.04
N LYS A 42 12.58 -7.70 0.75
CA LYS A 42 12.71 -6.57 1.67
C LYS A 42 12.59 -5.22 0.98
N GLU A 43 13.22 -5.08 -0.19
CA GLU A 43 13.14 -3.88 -1.02
C GLU A 43 11.70 -3.60 -1.44
N THR A 44 11.02 -4.62 -1.96
CA THR A 44 9.60 -4.51 -2.38
C THR A 44 8.68 -4.12 -1.22
N ILE A 45 8.89 -4.71 -0.03
CA ILE A 45 8.14 -4.35 1.17
C ILE A 45 8.43 -2.90 1.59
N SER A 46 9.69 -2.47 1.52
CA SER A 46 10.08 -1.08 1.83
C SER A 46 9.42 -0.10 0.87
N ASP A 47 9.42 -0.40 -0.43
CA ASP A 47 8.77 0.42 -1.46
C ASP A 47 7.27 0.52 -1.25
N LEU A 48 6.62 -0.59 -0.91
CA LEU A 48 5.20 -0.60 -0.58
C LEU A 48 4.90 0.32 0.60
N LEU A 49 5.64 0.18 1.70
CA LEU A 49 5.42 0.98 2.92
C LEU A 49 5.80 2.46 2.76
N CYS A 50 6.72 2.76 1.85
CA CYS A 50 7.12 4.11 1.50
C CYS A 50 6.23 4.76 0.42
N ASN A 51 5.14 4.11 -0.01
CA ASN A 51 4.26 4.56 -1.09
C ASN A 51 5.02 4.81 -2.41
N ARG A 52 6.02 3.97 -2.72
CA ARG A 52 6.81 4.00 -3.97
C ARG A 52 6.36 2.95 -5.00
N VAL A 53 5.31 2.19 -4.69
CA VAL A 53 4.72 1.21 -5.61
C VAL A 53 3.62 1.88 -6.43
N ASP A 54 3.64 1.65 -7.74
CA ASP A 54 2.61 2.15 -8.65
C ASP A 54 1.24 1.54 -8.36
N ILE A 55 0.18 2.35 -8.43
CA ILE A 55 -1.18 1.91 -8.11
C ILE A 55 -1.64 0.74 -9.00
N SER A 56 -1.17 0.65 -10.25
CA SER A 56 -1.50 -0.46 -11.16
C SER A 56 -1.07 -1.81 -10.59
N GLN A 57 0.01 -1.86 -9.80
CA GLN A 57 0.50 -3.07 -9.15
C GLN A 57 -0.36 -3.48 -7.94
N LEU A 58 -1.22 -2.57 -7.46
CA LEU A 58 -2.07 -2.74 -6.29
C LEU A 58 -3.53 -3.03 -6.66
N VAL A 59 -3.90 -2.93 -7.94
CA VAL A 59 -5.26 -3.20 -8.43
C VAL A 59 -5.58 -4.68 -8.26
N ILE A 60 -6.68 -4.96 -7.59
CA ILE A 60 -7.28 -6.29 -7.45
C ILE A 60 -8.51 -6.33 -8.35
N THR A 61 -8.72 -7.43 -9.07
CA THR A 61 -9.92 -7.60 -9.92
C THR A 61 -10.73 -8.80 -9.46
N LYS A 62 -12.05 -8.61 -9.33
CA LYS A 62 -12.97 -9.70 -9.01
C LYS A 62 -14.23 -9.60 -9.86
N GLU A 63 -14.70 -10.74 -10.31
CA GLU A 63 -15.91 -10.85 -11.15
C GLU A 63 -17.16 -10.62 -10.30
N LEU A 64 -18.04 -9.75 -10.79
CA LEU A 64 -19.33 -9.46 -10.18
C LEU A 64 -20.34 -10.50 -10.65
N THR A 65 -20.44 -11.62 -9.93
CA THR A 65 -21.29 -12.75 -10.34
C THR A 65 -22.72 -12.67 -9.83
N LYS A 66 -22.95 -11.92 -8.75
CA LYS A 66 -24.28 -11.79 -8.11
C LYS A 66 -24.54 -10.37 -7.63
N THR A 67 -25.80 -10.08 -7.36
CA THR A 67 -26.23 -8.82 -6.72
C THR A 67 -26.09 -8.93 -5.19
N ASP A 68 -26.14 -7.79 -4.50
CA ASP A 68 -25.91 -7.68 -3.04
C ASP A 68 -26.88 -8.59 -2.24
N ASP A 69 -28.12 -8.73 -2.70
CA ASP A 69 -29.17 -9.52 -2.05
C ASP A 69 -28.94 -11.04 -2.12
N GLU A 70 -28.06 -11.49 -3.03
CA GLU A 70 -27.77 -12.92 -3.25
C GLU A 70 -26.49 -13.40 -2.55
N TYR A 71 -25.69 -12.47 -1.98
CA TYR A 71 -24.50 -12.84 -1.23
C TYR A 71 -24.80 -12.99 0.27
N SER A 72 -24.45 -14.15 0.82
CA SER A 72 -24.54 -14.40 2.27
C SER A 72 -23.57 -13.54 3.10
N ALA A 73 -22.53 -12.99 2.48
CA ALA A 73 -21.53 -12.15 3.13
C ALA A 73 -21.10 -10.99 2.23
N LYS A 74 -21.06 -9.79 2.80
CA LYS A 74 -20.66 -8.54 2.11
C LYS A 74 -19.28 -8.66 1.49
N GLN A 75 -19.18 -8.35 0.21
CA GLN A 75 -17.95 -8.42 -0.57
C GLN A 75 -17.48 -7.03 -1.01
N ALA A 76 -16.16 -6.82 -1.03
CA ALA A 76 -15.55 -5.53 -1.38
C ALA A 76 -15.92 -5.02 -2.79
N HIS A 77 -15.90 -5.88 -3.80
CA HIS A 77 -16.24 -5.54 -5.19
C HIS A 77 -17.73 -5.25 -5.39
N VAL A 78 -18.61 -5.91 -4.63
CA VAL A 78 -20.07 -5.68 -4.68
C VAL A 78 -20.43 -4.34 -4.05
N GLU A 79 -19.88 -4.06 -2.87
CA GLU A 79 -20.05 -2.78 -2.18
C GLU A 79 -19.49 -1.61 -2.99
N LEU A 80 -18.35 -1.82 -3.69
CA LEU A 80 -17.82 -0.83 -4.62
C LEU A 80 -18.74 -0.61 -5.82
N ALA A 81 -19.23 -1.67 -6.47
CA ALA A 81 -20.14 -1.54 -7.60
C ALA A 81 -21.41 -0.75 -7.22
N ASN A 82 -21.97 -1.03 -6.04
CA ASN A 82 -23.10 -0.28 -5.48
C ASN A 82 -22.75 1.20 -5.23
N ARG A 83 -21.54 1.49 -4.75
CA ARG A 83 -21.08 2.86 -4.52
C ARG A 83 -20.85 3.61 -5.83
N MET A 84 -20.25 2.97 -6.83
CA MET A 84 -20.06 3.53 -8.17
C MET A 84 -21.42 3.87 -8.78
N LYS A 85 -22.39 2.96 -8.71
CA LYS A 85 -23.76 3.19 -9.20
C LYS A 85 -24.47 4.37 -8.54
N LYS A 86 -24.24 4.60 -7.24
CA LYS A 86 -24.78 5.78 -6.52
C LYS A 86 -24.08 7.09 -6.93
N ARG A 87 -22.81 7.02 -7.32
CA ARG A 87 -22.01 8.18 -7.72
C ARG A 87 -22.30 8.58 -9.17
N ASP A 88 -22.26 7.61 -10.07
CA ASP A 88 -22.62 7.74 -11.48
C ASP A 88 -23.14 6.38 -11.99
N ALA A 89 -24.43 6.34 -12.33
CA ALA A 89 -25.06 5.12 -12.82
C ALA A 89 -24.55 4.71 -14.22
N GLY A 90 -24.02 5.65 -15.01
CA GLY A 90 -23.55 5.39 -16.37
C GLY A 90 -22.21 4.65 -16.42
N SER A 91 -21.37 4.81 -15.39
CA SER A 91 -20.04 4.18 -15.30
C SER A 91 -20.00 2.95 -14.39
N ALA A 92 -21.16 2.49 -13.91
CA ALA A 92 -21.22 1.39 -12.94
C ALA A 92 -21.00 0.02 -13.59
N PRO A 93 -20.23 -0.89 -12.97
CA PRO A 93 -20.06 -2.25 -13.46
C PRO A 93 -21.38 -3.04 -13.53
N GLN A 94 -21.51 -3.89 -14.55
CA GLN A 94 -22.65 -4.78 -14.73
C GLN A 94 -22.35 -6.20 -14.25
N LEU A 95 -23.41 -7.01 -14.13
CA LEU A 95 -23.28 -8.40 -13.73
C LEU A 95 -22.53 -9.19 -14.83
N GLY A 96 -21.49 -9.91 -14.44
CA GLY A 96 -20.53 -10.55 -15.34
C GLY A 96 -19.23 -9.75 -15.57
N ASP A 97 -19.21 -8.45 -15.23
CA ASP A 97 -18.00 -7.63 -15.37
C ASP A 97 -16.98 -7.94 -14.27
N ARG A 98 -15.71 -7.70 -14.60
CA ARG A 98 -14.63 -7.67 -13.60
C ARG A 98 -14.50 -6.26 -13.04
N VAL A 99 -14.69 -6.15 -11.74
CA VAL A 99 -14.59 -4.87 -11.01
C VAL A 99 -13.15 -4.71 -10.51
N PRO A 100 -12.38 -3.73 -11.03
CA PRO A 100 -11.08 -3.36 -10.47
C PRO A 100 -11.27 -2.51 -9.22
N TYR A 101 -10.46 -2.78 -8.19
CA TYR A 101 -10.46 -1.97 -6.97
C TYR A 101 -9.10 -1.98 -6.28
N VAL A 102 -8.87 -0.97 -5.46
CA VAL A 102 -7.76 -0.92 -4.49
C VAL A 102 -8.31 -0.79 -3.07
N ILE A 103 -7.50 -1.14 -2.07
CA ILE A 103 -7.87 -0.99 -0.67
C ILE A 103 -7.30 0.30 -0.11
N ILE A 104 -8.17 1.23 0.24
CA ILE A 104 -7.82 2.54 0.80
C ILE A 104 -7.63 2.48 2.31
N ALA A 105 -6.82 3.40 2.83
CA ALA A 105 -6.62 3.56 4.25
C ALA A 105 -7.89 4.10 4.91
N ALA A 106 -8.26 3.49 6.04
CA ALA A 106 -9.44 3.83 6.82
C ALA A 106 -9.13 3.72 8.32
N PRO A 107 -9.98 4.26 9.21
CA PRO A 107 -9.84 4.07 10.65
C PRO A 107 -9.70 2.59 11.04
N LYS A 108 -9.00 2.35 12.15
CA LYS A 108 -8.85 0.99 12.69
C LYS A 108 -10.23 0.37 12.93
N LYS A 109 -10.38 -0.92 12.61
CA LYS A 109 -11.62 -1.72 12.68
C LYS A 109 -12.66 -1.44 11.57
N THR A 110 -12.37 -0.60 10.58
CA THR A 110 -13.22 -0.56 9.37
C THR A 110 -13.12 -1.87 8.61
N ALA A 111 -14.27 -2.46 8.29
CA ALA A 111 -14.33 -3.73 7.59
C ALA A 111 -13.74 -3.60 6.17
N ALA A 112 -13.02 -4.63 5.70
CA ALA A 112 -12.31 -4.58 4.42
C ALA A 112 -13.22 -4.30 3.22
N TYR A 113 -14.48 -4.75 3.25
CA TYR A 113 -15.45 -4.50 2.18
C TYR A 113 -15.87 -3.03 2.06
N LEU A 114 -15.67 -2.21 3.09
CA LEU A 114 -15.92 -0.76 3.03
C LEU A 114 -14.72 0.02 2.53
N LYS A 115 -13.53 -0.60 2.51
CA LYS A 115 -12.27 0.03 2.12
C LYS A 115 -11.92 -0.15 0.65
N SER A 116 -12.74 -0.84 -0.15
CA SER A 116 -12.53 -0.90 -1.61
C SER A 116 -12.88 0.44 -2.24
N GLU A 117 -12.08 0.91 -3.19
CA GLU A 117 -12.41 2.08 -4.00
C GLU A 117 -11.88 1.89 -5.44
N ASP A 118 -12.50 2.60 -6.37
CA ASP A 118 -12.11 2.61 -7.78
C ASP A 118 -10.72 3.26 -7.94
N PRO A 119 -9.75 2.61 -8.64
CA PRO A 119 -8.40 3.16 -8.80
C PRO A 119 -8.38 4.56 -9.44
N ILE A 120 -9.30 4.85 -10.37
CA ILE A 120 -9.38 6.16 -11.03
C ILE A 120 -9.81 7.21 -10.01
N TYR A 121 -10.89 6.95 -9.27
CA TYR A 121 -11.35 7.85 -8.21
C TYR A 121 -10.28 8.10 -7.14
N VAL A 122 -9.50 7.08 -6.77
CA VAL A 122 -8.38 7.20 -5.82
C VAL A 122 -7.30 8.15 -6.33
N LEU A 123 -6.94 8.06 -7.61
CA LEU A 123 -5.94 8.93 -8.25
C LEU A 123 -6.41 10.38 -8.29
N GLU A 124 -7.63 10.62 -8.76
CA GLU A 124 -8.21 11.97 -8.86
C GLU A 124 -8.26 12.66 -7.49
N ASN A 125 -8.66 11.92 -6.46
CA ASN A 125 -8.89 12.43 -5.11
C ASN A 125 -7.69 12.28 -4.16
N ASN A 126 -6.59 11.68 -4.63
CA ASN A 126 -5.37 11.43 -3.87
C ASN A 126 -5.66 10.71 -2.54
N ILE A 127 -6.47 9.65 -2.61
CA ILE A 127 -6.89 8.89 -1.44
C ILE A 127 -5.73 7.97 -1.00
N PRO A 128 -5.34 7.97 0.28
CA PRO A 128 -4.25 7.13 0.76
C PRO A 128 -4.60 5.65 0.66
N ILE A 129 -3.63 4.84 0.24
CA ILE A 129 -3.73 3.38 0.14
C ILE A 129 -3.41 2.74 1.50
N ASP A 130 -4.08 1.64 1.83
CA ASP A 130 -3.78 0.84 3.02
C ASP A 130 -2.60 -0.09 2.77
N THR A 131 -1.39 0.45 2.85
CA THR A 131 -0.15 -0.34 2.65
C THR A 131 -0.02 -1.50 3.63
N GLN A 132 -0.60 -1.40 4.83
CA GLN A 132 -0.58 -2.48 5.81
C GLN A 132 -1.43 -3.67 5.37
N TYR A 133 -2.61 -3.40 4.79
CA TYR A 133 -3.44 -4.45 4.21
C TYR A 133 -2.70 -5.24 3.13
N TYR A 134 -2.02 -4.56 2.20
CA TYR A 134 -1.25 -5.26 1.16
C TYR A 134 -0.09 -6.08 1.75
N LEU A 135 0.60 -5.56 2.76
CA LEU A 135 1.65 -6.32 3.44
C LEU A 135 1.07 -7.59 4.09
N GLU A 136 0.09 -7.46 4.98
CA GLU A 136 -0.42 -8.56 5.81
C GLU A 136 -1.30 -9.56 5.03
N ASN A 137 -2.19 -9.06 4.18
CA ASN A 137 -3.20 -9.89 3.52
C ASN A 137 -2.75 -10.41 2.15
N GLN A 138 -1.89 -9.68 1.44
CA GLN A 138 -1.47 -10.04 0.07
C GLN A 138 -0.04 -10.60 0.03
N LEU A 139 0.93 -10.00 0.72
CA LEU A 139 2.35 -10.40 0.61
C LEU A 139 2.80 -11.44 1.64
N THR A 140 2.36 -11.34 2.90
CA THR A 140 2.87 -12.18 3.99
C THR A 140 2.69 -13.68 3.72
N LYS A 141 1.47 -14.13 3.41
CA LYS A 141 1.20 -15.58 3.23
C LYS A 141 1.98 -16.19 2.06
N PRO A 142 2.01 -15.55 0.87
CA PRO A 142 2.77 -16.10 -0.26
C PRO A 142 4.28 -16.12 0.00
N LEU A 143 4.83 -15.08 0.62
CA LEU A 143 6.24 -15.01 0.97
C LEU A 143 6.63 -16.12 1.96
N LEU A 144 5.87 -16.26 3.05
CA LEU A 144 6.12 -17.30 4.03
C LEU A 144 6.09 -18.69 3.38
N ARG A 145 5.09 -19.00 2.54
CA ARG A 145 5.02 -20.31 1.90
C ARG A 145 6.27 -20.69 1.08
N ILE A 146 6.95 -19.72 0.47
CA ILE A 146 8.14 -19.96 -0.36
C ILE A 146 9.42 -19.99 0.48
N PHE A 147 9.53 -19.12 1.48
CA PHE A 147 10.74 -18.99 2.28
C PHE A 147 10.79 -19.92 3.50
N GLU A 148 9.65 -20.36 4.04
CA GLU A 148 9.57 -21.29 5.18
C GLU A 148 10.32 -22.61 4.94
N PRO A 149 10.17 -23.29 3.78
CA PRO A 149 10.90 -24.54 3.53
C PRO A 149 12.41 -24.38 3.39
N ILE A 150 12.89 -23.15 3.15
CA ILE A 150 14.30 -22.84 2.87
C ILE A 150 15.01 -22.34 4.13
N LEU A 151 14.36 -21.43 4.86
CA LEU A 151 14.94 -20.72 6.01
C LEU A 151 14.44 -21.24 7.36
N GLY A 152 13.30 -21.96 7.37
CA GLY A 152 12.55 -22.33 8.56
C GLY A 152 11.54 -21.25 8.99
N GLU A 153 10.43 -21.68 9.59
CA GLU A 153 9.25 -20.86 9.89
C GLU A 153 9.57 -19.55 10.64
N LYS A 154 10.20 -19.67 11.81
CA LYS A 154 10.55 -18.52 12.65
C LYS A 154 11.54 -17.57 11.99
N LYS A 155 12.43 -18.09 11.15
CA LYS A 155 13.46 -17.29 10.48
C LYS A 155 12.88 -16.52 9.31
N ALA A 156 11.99 -17.13 8.52
CA ALA A 156 11.32 -16.46 7.41
C ALA A 156 10.50 -15.27 7.91
N GLU A 157 9.68 -15.45 8.96
CA GLU A 157 8.84 -14.38 9.50
C GLU A 157 9.66 -13.23 10.10
N SER A 158 10.67 -13.55 10.89
CA SER A 158 11.54 -12.55 11.51
C SER A 158 12.36 -11.78 10.49
N VAL A 159 12.87 -12.42 9.44
CA VAL A 159 13.71 -11.74 8.44
C VAL A 159 12.88 -10.89 7.47
N LEU A 160 11.69 -11.36 7.06
CA LEU A 160 10.91 -10.71 6.02
C LEU A 160 9.93 -9.67 6.56
N LEU A 161 9.30 -9.91 7.70
CA LEU A 161 8.24 -9.04 8.22
C LEU A 161 8.73 -8.08 9.31
N HIS A 162 9.85 -8.40 9.94
CA HIS A 162 10.40 -7.63 11.05
C HIS A 162 11.79 -7.10 10.67
N GLY A 163 11.95 -5.79 10.57
CA GLY A 163 13.26 -5.21 10.25
C GLY A 163 13.19 -3.72 9.96
N ASP A 164 14.34 -3.14 9.65
CA ASP A 164 14.42 -1.70 9.35
C ASP A 164 13.64 -1.32 8.08
N HIS A 165 13.52 -2.26 7.14
CA HIS A 165 12.74 -2.10 5.91
C HIS A 165 11.22 -1.96 6.18
N THR A 166 10.71 -2.39 7.34
CA THR A 166 9.29 -2.23 7.72
C THR A 166 9.01 -1.07 8.68
N ARG A 167 10.04 -0.41 9.20
CA ARG A 167 9.90 0.69 10.18
C ARG A 167 9.55 2.03 9.55
N THR A 168 9.96 2.25 8.31
CA THR A 168 9.72 3.52 7.62
C THR A 168 8.40 3.45 6.87
N LYS A 169 7.47 4.36 7.20
CA LYS A 169 6.17 4.46 6.53
C LYS A 169 5.93 5.89 6.07
N THR A 170 5.61 6.06 4.78
CA THR A 170 5.22 7.36 4.22
C THR A 170 3.70 7.45 4.25
N VAL A 171 3.14 8.38 5.02
CA VAL A 171 1.69 8.58 5.11
C VAL A 171 1.30 9.75 4.22
N LEU A 172 0.49 9.48 3.19
CA LEU A 172 -0.12 10.51 2.35
C LEU A 172 -1.37 11.07 3.05
N THR A 173 -1.63 12.37 2.87
CA THR A 173 -2.88 13.01 3.33
C THR A 173 -3.87 13.08 2.18
N SER A 174 -5.12 12.66 2.41
CA SER A 174 -6.19 12.78 1.41
C SER A 174 -6.57 14.24 1.15
N LYS A 175 -7.02 14.53 -0.08
CA LYS A 175 -7.73 15.80 -0.38
C LYS A 175 -9.16 15.80 0.17
N LEU A 176 -9.71 14.61 0.36
CA LEU A 176 -11.06 14.41 0.89
C LEU A 176 -11.04 14.35 2.41
N GLY A 177 -11.79 15.25 3.05
CA GLY A 177 -12.01 15.29 4.49
C GLY A 177 -12.36 16.70 4.95
N GLY A 178 -13.33 16.84 5.86
CA GLY A 178 -13.75 18.17 6.37
C GLY A 178 -12.60 18.98 6.98
N LEU A 179 -11.59 18.29 7.52
CA LEU A 179 -10.38 18.91 8.10
C LEU A 179 -9.27 19.22 7.06
N ALA A 180 -9.31 18.61 5.87
CA ALA A 180 -8.29 18.80 4.85
C ALA A 180 -8.26 20.26 4.36
N GLY A 181 -9.42 20.92 4.27
CA GLY A 181 -9.54 22.34 3.91
C GLY A 181 -8.91 23.31 4.92
N PHE A 182 -8.67 22.87 6.16
CA PHE A 182 -8.07 23.69 7.22
C PHE A 182 -6.60 23.35 7.47
N THR A 183 -6.03 22.39 6.75
CA THR A 183 -4.64 21.96 6.96
C THR A 183 -3.65 22.95 6.35
N LYS A 184 -2.74 23.51 7.17
CA LYS A 184 -1.68 24.41 6.69
C LYS A 184 -0.38 23.64 6.48
N LYS A 185 0.25 23.81 5.33
CA LYS A 185 1.61 23.29 5.07
C LYS A 185 2.61 24.05 5.93
N ARG A 186 3.42 23.33 6.71
CA ARG A 186 4.58 23.90 7.43
C ARG A 186 5.87 23.25 6.93
N ASN A 187 6.95 24.02 6.91
CA ASN A 187 8.27 23.48 6.61
C ASN A 187 8.83 22.78 7.84
N ILE A 188 9.54 21.67 7.63
CA ILE A 188 10.24 20.94 8.70
C ILE A 188 11.72 20.79 8.37
N CYS A 189 12.56 20.73 9.40
CA CYS A 189 13.98 20.39 9.24
C CYS A 189 14.13 18.92 8.79
N LEU A 190 14.94 18.67 7.75
CA LEU A 190 15.18 17.30 7.24
C LEU A 190 15.87 16.37 8.25
N GLY A 191 16.67 16.90 9.16
CA GLY A 191 17.39 16.10 10.16
C GLY A 191 16.54 15.75 11.38
N CYS A 192 16.00 16.78 12.05
CA CYS A 192 15.31 16.61 13.34
C CYS A 192 13.78 16.68 13.26
N LYS A 193 13.22 16.91 12.06
CA LYS A 193 11.76 17.03 11.80
C LYS A 193 11.05 18.15 12.58
N THR A 194 11.79 19.07 13.20
CA THR A 194 11.23 20.23 13.92
C THR A 194 10.59 21.22 12.94
N PRO A 195 9.38 21.73 13.20
CA PRO A 195 8.74 22.77 12.39
C PRO A 195 9.58 24.06 12.31
N VAL A 196 9.59 24.68 11.14
CA VAL A 196 10.34 25.93 10.85
C VAL A 196 9.34 27.02 10.47
N GLU A 197 9.37 28.14 11.19
CA GLU A 197 8.34 29.20 11.09
C GLU A 197 8.54 30.18 9.93
N LYS A 198 9.70 30.20 9.25
CA LYS A 198 10.01 31.21 8.21
C LYS A 198 10.69 30.61 6.97
N GLU A 199 10.37 31.17 5.80
CA GLU A 199 11.03 30.98 4.48
C GLU A 199 12.48 31.48 4.43
N SER A 200 13.18 31.49 5.56
CA SER A 200 14.58 31.88 5.58
C SER A 200 15.42 30.64 5.34
N LYS A 201 16.15 30.59 4.22
CA LYS A 201 17.33 29.73 4.03
C LYS A 201 18.28 29.96 5.20
N ARG A 202 18.07 29.25 6.31
CA ARG A 202 18.90 29.38 7.51
C ARG A 202 19.59 28.06 7.73
N ILE A 203 20.89 28.19 7.77
CA ILE A 203 21.84 27.14 8.04
C ILE A 203 21.60 26.71 9.49
N TYR A 204 21.29 25.44 9.72
CA TYR A 204 21.09 24.92 11.07
C TYR A 204 22.42 24.46 11.65
N PHE A 205 22.68 24.85 12.90
CA PHE A 205 23.80 24.36 13.70
C PHE A 205 23.36 23.09 14.44
N HIS A 206 23.93 21.95 14.08
CA HIS A 206 23.78 20.71 14.84
C HIS A 206 25.15 20.08 15.03
N SER A 207 25.52 19.79 16.29
CA SER A 207 26.81 19.17 16.67
C SER A 207 28.04 19.91 16.09
N GLY A 208 28.01 21.26 16.10
CA GLY A 208 29.12 22.09 15.63
C GLY A 208 29.28 22.22 14.10
N ARG A 209 28.36 21.68 13.30
CA ARG A 209 28.36 21.85 11.82
C ARG A 209 27.14 22.62 11.32
N LEU A 210 27.40 23.44 10.31
CA LEU A 210 26.46 24.27 9.56
C LEU A 210 25.87 23.45 8.39
N TYR A 211 24.55 23.23 8.39
CA TYR A 211 23.85 22.51 7.32
C TYR A 211 22.83 23.40 6.59
N THR A 212 22.89 23.44 5.26
CA THR A 212 21.83 24.04 4.43
C THR A 212 20.59 23.16 4.48
N VAL A 213 19.50 23.67 5.06
CA VAL A 213 18.24 22.93 5.16
C VAL A 213 17.50 23.01 3.82
N ALA A 214 17.36 21.86 3.15
CA ALA A 214 16.31 21.70 2.15
C ALA A 214 14.97 21.58 2.90
N LEU A 215 13.99 22.39 2.51
CA LEU A 215 12.67 22.41 3.14
C LEU A 215 11.75 21.45 2.39
N VAL A 216 11.00 20.61 3.11
CA VAL A 216 9.94 19.78 2.51
C VAL A 216 8.61 20.16 3.17
N PRO A 217 7.56 20.46 2.39
CA PRO A 217 6.26 20.79 2.95
C PRO A 217 5.64 19.57 3.62
N PHE A 218 5.20 19.70 4.87
CA PHE A 218 4.47 18.68 5.61
C PHE A 218 3.11 19.23 6.07
N ASN A 219 2.08 18.39 6.04
CA ASN A 219 0.72 18.74 6.47
C ASN A 219 0.61 18.57 7.99
N ILE A 220 0.26 19.64 8.70
CA ILE A 220 0.04 19.60 10.15
C ILE A 220 -1.40 20.01 10.44
N PRO A 221 -2.20 19.19 11.18
CA PRO A 221 -3.53 19.60 11.61
C PRO A 221 -3.43 20.80 12.55
N LEU A 222 -4.30 21.79 12.38
CA LEU A 222 -4.41 22.92 13.31
C LEU A 222 -4.90 22.37 14.66
N SER A 223 -4.03 22.38 15.67
CA SER A 223 -4.46 22.34 17.06
C SER A 223 -4.87 23.77 17.42
N ASP A 224 -6.17 24.00 17.56
CA ASP A 224 -6.69 25.23 18.14
C ASP A 224 -6.14 25.35 19.57
N GLY A 225 -5.53 26.51 19.86
CA GLY A 225 -5.07 26.89 21.19
C GLY A 225 -6.17 27.48 22.03
#